data_AF-A0A956K1X0-F1
#
_entry.id   AF-A0A956K1X0-F1
#
_cell.length_a   1.000
_cell.length_b   1.000
_cell.length_c   1.000
_cell.angle_alpha   90.00
_cell.angle_beta   90.00
_cell.angle_gamma   90.00
#
_symmetry.space_group_name_H-M   'P 1'
#
loop_
_entity.id
_entity.type
_entity.pdbx_description
1 polymer ?
#
loop_
_entity_poly.entity_id
_entity_poly.type
_entity_poly.pdbx_seq_one_letter_code
_entity_poly.pdbx_strand_id
1 'polypeptide(L)'
;DYRRFAAELARVLADDGRLLLRLFAAPPAPESLAEIGAALAAGAIGSMHALKWRLAMAVQPAHRNVAVVDIRRAFDELVVDRAALAARTGWPDDVIATIDNYRGSSLVYSFPTADEVDAALAPALVRVHRHAPAYELGDRCPTVVWSRAV
;
A
#
# COMPACT_ATOMS: atom_id res chain seq x y z
N ASP A 1 12.85 7.13 6.51
CA ASP A 1 13.31 8.24 5.66
C ASP A 1 13.85 7.65 4.36
N TYR A 2 13.20 7.97 3.24
CA TYR A 2 13.56 7.44 1.93
C TYR A 2 14.88 7.97 1.38
N ARG A 3 15.29 9.17 1.77
CA ARG A 3 16.58 9.74 1.32
C ARG A 3 17.76 8.99 1.93
N ARG A 4 17.62 8.60 3.20
CA ARG A 4 18.62 7.75 3.86
C ARG A 4 18.69 6.37 3.21
N PHE A 5 17.55 5.81 2.83
CA PHE A 5 17.50 4.57 2.05
C PHE A 5 18.21 4.72 0.71
N ALA A 6 17.97 5.81 -0.03
CA ALA A 6 18.67 6.12 -1.28
C ALA A 6 20.20 6.22 -1.09
N ALA A 7 20.66 6.89 -0.04
CA ALA A 7 22.09 7.03 0.26
C ALA A 7 22.76 5.69 0.55
N GLU A 8 22.09 4.80 1.30
CA GLU A 8 22.62 3.45 1.54
C GLU A 8 22.65 2.62 0.25
N LEU A 9 21.64 2.74 -0.62
CA LEU A 9 21.62 2.07 -1.92
C LEU A 9 22.79 2.54 -2.81
N ALA A 10 23.06 3.85 -2.86
CA ALA A 10 24.20 4.41 -3.58
C ALA A 10 25.55 3.84 -3.11
N ARG A 11 25.66 3.56 -1.80
CA ARG A 11 26.87 3.04 -1.17
C ARG A 11 27.08 1.55 -1.44
N VAL A 12 26.01 0.76 -1.53
CA VAL A 12 26.10 -0.72 -1.59
C VAL A 12 25.92 -1.31 -2.97
N LEU A 13 25.28 -0.60 -3.90
CA LEU A 13 25.13 -1.06 -5.28
C LEU A 13 26.44 -0.87 -6.04
N ALA A 14 26.88 -1.90 -6.76
CA ALA A 14 27.97 -1.76 -7.73
C ALA A 14 27.60 -0.76 -8.84
N ASP A 15 28.60 -0.33 -9.61
CA ASP A 15 28.37 0.43 -10.83
C ASP A 15 27.49 -0.41 -11.78
N ASP A 16 26.53 0.23 -12.44
CA ASP A 16 25.44 -0.41 -13.21
C ASP A 16 24.54 -1.39 -12.41
N GLY A 17 24.69 -1.41 -11.08
CA GLY A 17 23.86 -2.20 -10.17
C GLY A 17 22.40 -1.78 -10.27
N ARG A 18 21.49 -2.77 -10.20
CA ARG A 18 20.05 -2.55 -10.30
C ARG A 18 19.34 -2.81 -8.98
N LEU A 19 18.35 -1.98 -8.70
CA LEU A 19 17.37 -2.17 -7.64
C LEU A 19 16.04 -2.56 -8.27
N LEU A 20 15.47 -3.69 -7.84
CA LEU A 20 14.12 -4.12 -8.20
C LEU A 20 13.28 -4.15 -6.94
N LEU A 21 12.22 -3.34 -6.87
CA LEU A 21 11.27 -3.36 -5.75
C LEU A 21 9.84 -3.44 -6.26
N ARG A 22 9.02 -4.23 -5.56
CA ARG A 22 7.57 -4.07 -5.59
C ARG A 22 7.17 -3.04 -4.55
N LEU A 23 6.55 -1.97 -4.99
CA LEU A 23 6.04 -0.92 -4.11
C LEU A 23 4.62 -1.26 -3.66
N PHE A 24 4.24 -0.76 -2.49
CA PHE A 24 2.85 -0.58 -2.12
C PHE A 24 2.62 0.93 -2.09
N ALA A 25 2.16 1.46 -3.23
CA ALA A 25 2.09 2.89 -3.47
C ALA A 25 0.68 3.41 -3.25
N ALA A 26 0.53 4.46 -2.44
CA ALA A 26 -0.74 5.17 -2.35
C ALA A 26 -1.04 5.86 -3.70
N PRO A 27 -2.31 5.95 -4.11
CA PRO A 27 -2.68 6.73 -5.28
C PRO A 27 -2.34 8.22 -5.05
N PRO A 28 -2.00 8.99 -6.10
CA PRO A 28 -1.70 10.43 -5.97
C PRO A 28 -2.86 11.22 -5.35
N ALA A 29 -4.10 10.82 -5.66
CA ALA A 29 -5.30 11.30 -5.00
C ALA A 29 -5.77 10.23 -4.00
N PRO A 30 -5.68 10.48 -2.68
CA PRO A 30 -6.14 9.53 -1.67
C PRO A 30 -7.66 9.40 -1.71
N GLU A 31 -8.15 8.18 -1.49
CA GLU A 31 -9.57 7.93 -1.28
C GLU A 31 -9.98 8.30 0.15
N SER A 32 -11.19 8.81 0.30
CA SER A 32 -11.85 8.94 1.60
C SER A 32 -12.44 7.61 2.06
N LEU A 33 -12.62 7.46 3.38
CA LEU A 33 -13.31 6.29 3.94
C LEU A 33 -14.76 6.16 3.43
N ALA A 34 -15.41 7.30 3.13
CA ALA A 34 -16.75 7.31 2.56
C ALA A 34 -16.80 6.72 1.15
N GLU A 35 -15.83 7.07 0.28
CA GLU A 35 -15.73 6.50 -1.07
C GLU A 35 -15.42 5.00 -1.03
N ILE A 36 -14.54 4.57 -0.12
CA ILE A 36 -14.25 3.14 0.08
C ILE A 36 -15.51 2.40 0.56
N GLY A 37 -16.27 3.00 1.48
CA GLY A 37 -17.55 2.45 1.95
C GLY A 37 -18.59 2.31 0.85
N ALA A 38 -18.74 3.34 0.02
CA ALA A 38 -19.64 3.31 -1.13
C ALA A 38 -19.23 2.21 -2.14
N ALA A 39 -17.93 2.09 -2.44
CA ALA A 39 -17.42 1.04 -3.32
C ALA A 39 -17.64 -0.37 -2.74
N LEU A 40 -17.46 -0.54 -1.42
CA LEU A 40 -17.72 -1.81 -0.73
C LEU A 40 -19.20 -2.18 -0.77
N ALA A 41 -20.10 -1.20 -0.55
CA ALA A 41 -21.54 -1.40 -0.62
C ALA A 41 -22.01 -1.74 -2.05
N ALA A 42 -21.37 -1.16 -3.06
CA ALA A 42 -21.64 -1.43 -4.47
C ALA A 42 -21.05 -2.75 -4.99
N GLY A 43 -20.31 -3.51 -4.16
CA GLY A 43 -19.65 -4.74 -4.59
C GLY A 43 -18.45 -4.51 -5.53
N ALA A 44 -17.90 -3.28 -5.55
CA ALA A 44 -16.79 -2.89 -6.43
C ALA A 44 -15.40 -3.20 -5.83
N ILE A 45 -15.35 -3.95 -4.72
CA ILE A 45 -14.12 -4.41 -4.09
C ILE A 45 -14.11 -5.93 -4.17
N GLY A 46 -13.11 -6.50 -4.84
CA GLY A 46 -13.06 -7.92 -5.17
C GLY A 46 -12.55 -8.80 -4.02
N SER A 47 -11.77 -8.23 -3.10
CA SER A 47 -11.14 -9.01 -2.03
C SER A 47 -10.91 -8.24 -0.73
N MET A 48 -10.81 -8.97 0.38
CA MET A 48 -10.41 -8.40 1.68
C MET A 48 -9.00 -7.80 1.63
N HIS A 49 -8.09 -8.35 0.82
CA HIS A 49 -6.77 -7.77 0.61
C HIS A 49 -6.86 -6.38 -0.03
N ALA A 50 -7.72 -6.23 -1.05
CA ALA A 50 -7.94 -4.94 -1.68
C ALA A 50 -8.56 -3.93 -0.71
N LEU A 51 -9.62 -4.32 0.02
CA LEU A 51 -10.23 -3.46 1.05
C LEU A 51 -9.19 -2.98 2.07
N LYS A 52 -8.39 -3.91 2.61
CA LYS A 52 -7.36 -3.60 3.62
C LYS A 52 -6.34 -2.59 3.11
N TRP A 53 -5.87 -2.72 1.87
CA TRP A 53 -4.90 -1.76 1.32
C TRP A 53 -5.52 -0.41 1.00
N ARG A 54 -6.76 -0.36 0.49
CA ARG A 54 -7.50 0.90 0.32
C ARG A 54 -7.63 1.64 1.65
N LEU A 55 -8.05 0.95 2.71
CA LEU A 55 -8.14 1.51 4.05
C LEU A 55 -6.77 1.99 4.56
N ALA A 56 -5.73 1.17 4.40
CA ALA A 56 -4.39 1.50 4.87
C ALA A 56 -3.84 2.79 4.25
N MET A 57 -4.04 2.96 2.94
CA MET A 57 -3.62 4.15 2.21
C MET A 57 -4.49 5.36 2.53
N ALA A 58 -5.80 5.17 2.74
CA ALA A 58 -6.74 6.25 3.08
C ALA A 58 -6.50 6.84 4.48
N VAL A 59 -6.16 6.00 5.46
CA VAL A 59 -5.91 6.46 6.83
C VAL A 59 -4.44 6.80 7.10
N GLN A 60 -3.58 6.63 6.11
CA GLN A 60 -2.21 7.09 6.19
C GLN A 60 -2.17 8.63 6.24
N PRO A 61 -1.54 9.25 7.24
CA PRO A 61 -1.33 10.69 7.23
C PRO A 61 -0.40 11.10 6.07
N ALA A 62 -0.69 12.22 5.40
CA ALA A 62 0.00 12.67 4.18
C ALA A 62 1.55 12.73 4.25
N HIS A 63 2.13 12.79 5.45
CA HIS A 63 3.59 12.89 5.62
C HIS A 63 4.19 11.78 6.50
N ARG A 64 3.42 10.72 6.81
CA ARG A 64 3.84 9.73 7.80
C ARG A 64 3.40 8.34 7.43
N ASN A 65 4.04 7.38 8.10
CA ASN A 65 3.64 6.00 8.11
C ASN A 65 2.33 5.81 8.88
N VAL A 66 1.65 4.69 8.65
CA VAL A 66 0.41 4.29 9.32
C VAL A 66 0.66 3.10 10.25
N ALA A 67 0.17 3.17 11.49
CA ALA A 67 0.20 2.02 12.38
C ALA A 67 -0.87 1.01 11.94
N VAL A 68 -0.53 -0.28 11.93
CA VAL A 68 -1.48 -1.29 11.43
C VAL A 68 -2.75 -1.38 12.28
N VAL A 69 -2.67 -0.98 13.56
CA VAL A 69 -3.83 -0.84 14.44
C VAL A 69 -4.84 0.20 13.97
N ASP A 70 -4.39 1.29 13.32
CA ASP A 70 -5.27 2.32 12.77
C ASP A 70 -6.02 1.80 11.54
N ILE A 71 -5.38 0.94 10.74
CA ILE A 71 -6.02 0.25 9.60
C ILE A 71 -7.17 -0.64 10.11
N ARG A 72 -6.92 -1.39 11.19
CA ARG A 72 -7.95 -2.22 11.82
C ARG A 72 -9.08 -1.38 12.41
N ARG A 73 -8.77 -0.26 13.07
CA ARG A 73 -9.80 0.66 13.59
C ARG A 73 -10.69 1.17 12.45
N ALA A 74 -10.10 1.62 11.34
CA ALA A 74 -10.85 2.09 10.18
C ALA A 74 -11.73 0.99 9.56
N PHE A 75 -11.24 -0.26 9.55
CA PHE A 75 -12.05 -1.40 9.15
C PHE A 75 -13.24 -1.62 10.11
N ASP A 76 -13.01 -1.62 11.43
CA ASP A 76 -14.05 -1.83 12.44
C ASP A 76 -15.11 -0.69 12.42
N GLU A 77 -14.71 0.54 12.09
CA GLU A 77 -15.62 1.68 11.89
C GLU A 77 -16.47 1.53 10.62
N LEU A 78 -15.88 1.03 9.54
CA LEU A 78 -16.56 0.87 8.25
C LEU A 78 -17.46 -0.37 8.19
N VAL A 79 -17.04 -1.45 8.87
CA VAL A 79 -17.67 -2.78 8.84
C VAL A 79 -18.17 -3.13 10.24
N VAL A 80 -19.36 -2.63 10.57
CA VAL A 80 -20.01 -2.88 11.87
C VAL A 80 -20.46 -4.34 12.00
N ASP A 81 -20.93 -4.94 10.90
CA ASP A 81 -21.36 -6.34 10.85
C ASP A 81 -20.54 -7.14 9.83
N ARG A 82 -19.61 -7.94 10.34
CA ARG A 82 -18.72 -8.78 9.54
C ARG A 82 -19.44 -9.98 8.93
N ALA A 83 -20.49 -10.50 9.56
CA ALA A 83 -21.29 -11.59 9.01
C ALA A 83 -22.10 -11.09 7.81
N ALA A 84 -22.67 -9.88 7.90
CA ALA A 84 -23.31 -9.23 6.77
C ALA A 84 -22.32 -8.89 5.64
N LEU A 85 -21.07 -8.55 5.98
CA LEU A 85 -20.02 -8.38 4.97
C LEU A 85 -19.74 -9.71 4.25
N ALA A 86 -19.51 -10.80 4.99
CA ALA A 86 -19.24 -12.13 4.44
C ALA A 86 -20.39 -12.60 3.53
N ALA A 87 -21.64 -12.45 3.98
CA ALA A 87 -22.82 -12.79 3.20
C ALA A 87 -22.94 -11.98 1.90
N ARG A 88 -22.55 -10.69 1.91
CA ARG A 88 -22.61 -9.81 0.75
C ARG A 88 -21.50 -10.07 -0.26
N THR A 89 -20.28 -10.31 0.21
CA THR A 89 -19.10 -10.44 -0.67
C THR A 89 -18.76 -11.87 -1.03
N GLY A 90 -19.30 -12.85 -0.29
CA GLY A 90 -18.90 -14.25 -0.37
C GLY A 90 -17.48 -14.51 0.15
N TRP A 91 -16.84 -13.54 0.82
CA TRP A 91 -15.51 -13.74 1.39
C TRP A 91 -15.58 -14.67 2.60
N PRO A 92 -14.67 -15.65 2.73
CA PRO A 92 -14.59 -16.50 3.91
C PRO A 92 -14.38 -15.71 5.21
N ASP A 93 -15.01 -16.16 6.30
CA ASP A 93 -14.93 -15.51 7.60
C ASP A 93 -13.48 -15.43 8.12
N ASP A 94 -12.68 -16.47 7.90
CA ASP A 94 -11.27 -16.53 8.29
C ASP A 94 -10.42 -15.53 7.49
N VAL A 95 -10.75 -15.30 6.22
CA VAL A 95 -10.12 -14.27 5.37
C VAL A 95 -10.45 -12.88 5.91
N ILE A 96 -11.70 -12.62 6.30
CA ILE A 96 -12.10 -11.34 6.92
C ILE A 96 -11.39 -11.16 8.26
N ALA A 97 -11.32 -12.22 9.08
CA ALA A 97 -10.68 -12.22 10.39
C ALA A 97 -9.17 -11.96 10.34
N THR A 98 -8.50 -12.09 9.18
CA THR A 98 -7.07 -11.75 9.06
C THR A 98 -6.71 -10.33 9.48
N ILE A 99 -7.68 -9.39 9.46
CA ILE A 99 -7.46 -8.02 9.97
C ILE A 99 -7.18 -8.00 11.48
N ASP A 100 -7.65 -8.99 12.24
CA ASP A 100 -7.46 -9.06 13.67
C ASP A 100 -6.03 -9.41 14.08
N ASN A 101 -5.19 -9.88 13.15
CA ASN A 101 -3.74 -10.00 13.34
C ASN A 101 -3.07 -8.65 13.65
N TYR A 102 -3.74 -7.53 13.37
CA TYR A 102 -3.24 -6.20 13.71
C TYR A 102 -3.53 -5.80 15.16
N ARG A 103 -4.33 -6.58 15.90
CA ARG A 103 -4.65 -6.29 17.30
C ARG A 103 -3.38 -6.28 18.16
N GLY A 104 -3.08 -5.13 18.77
CA GLY A 104 -1.90 -4.96 19.63
C GLY A 104 -0.56 -4.99 18.90
N SER A 105 -0.56 -4.99 17.56
CA SER A 105 0.68 -4.99 16.77
C SER A 105 1.37 -3.63 16.82
N SER A 106 2.69 -3.63 17.00
CA SER A 106 3.53 -2.43 16.92
C SER A 106 4.02 -2.14 15.49
N LEU A 107 3.52 -2.89 14.48
CA LEU A 107 3.92 -2.70 13.10
C LEU A 107 3.41 -1.37 12.54
N VAL A 108 4.25 -0.79 11.68
CA VAL A 108 4.01 0.48 11.02
C VAL A 108 4.33 0.30 9.54
N TYR A 109 3.39 0.63 8.68
CA TYR A 109 3.51 0.53 7.23
C TYR A 109 3.67 1.89 6.59
N SER A 110 4.26 1.91 5.39
CA SER A 110 4.44 3.11 4.60
C SER A 110 3.97 2.88 3.18
N PHE A 111 3.16 3.81 2.69
CA PHE A 111 2.55 3.83 1.37
C PHE A 111 2.86 5.17 0.69
N PRO A 112 4.11 5.45 0.34
CA PRO A 112 4.43 6.63 -0.46
C PRO A 112 3.79 6.50 -1.84
N THR A 113 3.54 7.59 -2.53
CA THR A 113 3.26 7.52 -3.97
C THR A 113 4.49 7.00 -4.71
N ALA A 114 4.29 6.40 -5.87
CA ALA A 114 5.41 5.88 -6.65
C ALA A 114 6.37 7.01 -7.08
N ASP A 115 5.85 8.22 -7.25
CA ASP A 115 6.62 9.40 -7.64
C ASP A 115 7.41 10.00 -6.44
N GLU A 116 6.88 9.91 -5.21
CA GLU A 116 7.66 10.23 -4.01
C GLU A 116 8.86 9.30 -3.83
N VAL A 117 8.69 8.01 -4.13
CA VAL A 117 9.81 7.05 -4.10
C VAL A 117 10.85 7.41 -5.16
N ASP A 118 10.42 7.71 -6.38
CA ASP A 118 11.36 8.13 -7.43
C ASP A 118 12.10 9.41 -7.06
N ALA A 119 11.40 10.42 -6.57
CA ALA A 119 12.01 11.67 -6.14
C ALA A 119 13.04 11.45 -5.03
N ALA A 120 12.75 10.54 -4.10
CA ALA A 120 13.68 10.21 -3.03
C ALA A 120 14.91 9.42 -3.51
N LEU A 121 14.76 8.57 -4.52
CA LEU A 121 15.84 7.75 -5.08
C LEU A 121 16.64 8.46 -6.18
N ALA A 122 16.07 9.48 -6.83
CA ALA A 122 16.67 10.22 -7.94
C ALA A 122 18.11 10.73 -7.72
N PRO A 123 18.54 11.12 -6.50
CA PRO A 123 19.93 11.52 -6.26
C PRO A 123 20.95 10.39 -6.45
N ALA A 124 20.52 9.13 -6.39
CA ALA A 124 21.40 7.95 -6.43
C ALA A 124 21.11 7.03 -7.63
N LEU A 125 19.85 6.99 -8.08
CA LEU A 125 19.35 5.99 -9.00
C LEU A 125 18.49 6.62 -10.09
N VAL A 126 18.56 6.08 -11.30
CA VAL A 126 17.71 6.43 -12.43
C VAL A 126 16.67 5.33 -12.66
N ARG A 127 15.39 5.71 -12.75
CA ARG A 127 14.30 4.76 -13.03
C ARG A 127 14.42 4.23 -14.46
N VAL A 128 14.56 2.92 -14.58
CA VAL A 128 14.67 2.20 -15.87
C VAL A 128 13.30 1.73 -16.34
N HIS A 129 12.50 1.17 -15.45
CA HIS A 129 11.22 0.57 -15.80
C HIS A 129 10.24 0.62 -14.63
N ARG A 130 8.95 0.71 -14.96
CA ARG A 130 7.83 0.58 -14.01
C ARG A 130 6.75 -0.25 -14.69
N HIS A 131 6.32 -1.32 -14.03
CA HIS A 131 5.23 -2.18 -14.47
C HIS A 131 4.16 -2.25 -13.40
N ALA A 132 2.93 -1.87 -13.75
CA ALA A 132 1.75 -2.10 -12.94
C ALA A 132 1.08 -3.42 -13.40
N PRO A 133 0.91 -4.41 -12.52
CA PRO A 133 0.15 -5.61 -12.85
C PRO A 133 -1.31 -5.30 -13.23
N ALA A 134 -1.96 -6.21 -13.96
CA ALA A 134 -3.35 -6.03 -14.40
C ALA A 134 -4.42 -6.50 -13.39
N TYR A 135 -4.02 -7.05 -12.24
CA TYR A 135 -4.95 -7.49 -11.20
C TYR A 135 -5.47 -6.28 -10.38
N GLU A 136 -6.49 -6.50 -9.54
CA GLU A 136 -7.09 -5.48 -8.66
C GLU A 136 -6.04 -4.73 -7.80
N LEU A 137 -6.03 -3.39 -7.87
CA LEU A 137 -5.02 -2.52 -7.24
C LEU A 137 -3.58 -2.70 -7.79
N GLY A 138 -3.41 -3.25 -8.99
CA GLY A 138 -2.10 -3.39 -9.63
C GLY A 138 -1.39 -2.05 -9.86
N ASP A 139 -2.14 -0.98 -10.11
CA ASP A 139 -1.68 0.41 -10.15
C ASP A 139 -1.03 0.88 -8.83
N ARG A 140 -1.44 0.30 -7.70
CA ARG A 140 -0.90 0.56 -6.36
C ARG A 140 0.20 -0.41 -5.96
N CYS A 141 0.47 -1.43 -6.77
CA CYS A 141 1.46 -2.45 -6.48
C CYS A 141 2.54 -2.56 -7.57
N PRO A 142 3.08 -1.43 -8.10
CA PRO A 142 3.98 -1.50 -9.24
C PRO A 142 5.30 -2.16 -8.87
N THR A 143 5.84 -2.92 -9.80
CA THR A 143 7.24 -3.34 -9.77
C THR A 143 8.08 -2.33 -10.52
N VAL A 144 9.10 -1.79 -9.87
CA VAL A 144 9.94 -0.72 -10.41
C VAL A 144 11.40 -1.13 -10.38
N VAL A 145 12.10 -0.83 -11.47
CA VAL A 145 13.52 -1.06 -11.66
C VAL A 145 14.21 0.28 -11.72
N TRP A 146 15.26 0.43 -10.92
CA TRP A 146 16.21 1.53 -11.03
C TRP A 146 17.62 1.00 -11.27
N SER A 147 18.46 1.82 -11.90
CA SER A 147 19.90 1.58 -12.06
C SER A 147 20.68 2.63 -11.30
N ARG A 148 21.85 2.27 -10.77
CA ARG A 148 22.77 3.24 -10.18
C ARG A 148 23.13 4.30 -11.21
N ALA A 149 23.02 5.57 -10.81
CA ALA A 149 23.50 6.68 -11.62
C ALA A 149 25.03 6.64 -11.67
N VAL A 150 25.61 6.83 -12.86
CA VAL A 150 27.07 6.94 -13.07
C VAL A 150 27.53 8.34 -12.73
#